data_AF-A0A0A9Z983-F1
#
_entry.id   AF-A0A0A9Z983-F1
#
_cell.length_a   1.000
_cell.length_b   1.000
_cell.length_c   1.000
_cell.angle_alpha   90.00
_cell.angle_beta   90.00
_cell.angle_gamma   90.00
#
_symmetry.space_group_name_H-M   'P 1'
#
loop_
_entity.id
_entity.type
_entity.pdbx_description
1 polymer ?
#
loop_
_entity_poly.entity_id
_entity_poly.type
_entity_poly.pdbx_seq_one_letter_code
_entity_poly.pdbx_strand_id
1 'polypeptide(L)'
;GDSDDCRMGKSRNDDSPQPISNLDEDSDDETPPKVKLGRARHCCLFCGKIVSNFSKHMKRMHSQEERVKQYASCTTVREKTRVIKQIIQDGDAAYNAQDGVSAIPIKRAVNQTARVKCSHCNLSVSAKHLPLHIRNHHPGEQSIKTCVV
;
A
#
# COMPACT_ATOMS: atom_id res chain seq x y z
N GLY A 1 24.32 -12.43 61.07
CA GLY A 1 24.31 -11.31 62.01
C GLY A 1 25.14 -10.23 61.38
N ASP A 2 24.49 -9.16 60.94
CA ASP A 2 24.32 -7.90 61.69
C ASP A 2 25.39 -6.93 61.15
N SER A 3 25.17 -5.66 60.81
CA SER A 3 24.00 -4.80 60.72
C SER A 3 24.46 -3.54 59.97
N ASP A 4 23.52 -2.96 59.24
CA ASP A 4 23.24 -1.53 59.04
C ASP A 4 24.33 -0.47 59.34
N ASP A 5 24.57 0.47 58.42
CA ASP A 5 23.94 1.81 58.53
C ASP A 5 24.36 2.86 57.46
N CYS A 6 23.32 3.52 56.95
CA CYS A 6 23.17 4.90 56.48
C CYS A 6 24.15 5.56 55.48
N ARG A 7 23.76 5.50 54.18
CA ARG A 7 24.16 6.48 53.16
C ARG A 7 23.22 7.70 53.19
N MET A 8 23.67 8.79 53.82
CA MET A 8 22.96 10.08 53.83
C MET A 8 22.97 10.74 52.43
N GLY A 9 21.80 11.13 51.97
CA GLY A 9 21.58 11.85 50.72
C GLY A 9 21.88 13.35 50.80
N LYS A 10 21.96 14.00 49.63
CA LYS A 10 21.71 15.43 49.46
C LYS A 10 21.06 15.67 48.10
N SER A 11 19.75 15.92 48.18
CA SER A 11 18.89 16.46 47.14
C SER A 11 19.39 17.82 46.67
N ARG A 12 19.38 18.05 45.35
CA ARG A 12 19.08 19.36 44.77
C ARG A 12 18.19 19.13 43.57
N ASN A 13 16.91 19.42 43.78
CA ASN A 13 15.90 19.52 42.75
C ASN A 13 16.17 20.83 42.01
N ASP A 14 16.47 20.78 40.71
CA ASP A 14 16.47 21.95 39.86
C ASP A 14 15.14 21.95 39.09
N ASP A 15 14.15 22.55 39.75
CA ASP A 15 12.83 22.87 39.24
C ASP A 15 12.96 24.21 38.51
N SER A 16 12.93 24.16 37.18
CA SER A 16 12.71 25.35 36.36
C SER A 16 11.66 25.04 35.31
N PRO A 17 10.39 25.39 35.56
CA PRO A 17 9.32 25.33 34.58
C PRO A 17 9.56 26.39 33.50
N GLN A 18 9.78 25.92 32.26
CA GLN A 18 9.76 26.81 31.09
C GLN A 18 8.31 27.28 30.85
N PRO A 19 8.11 28.57 30.50
CA PRO A 19 6.79 29.15 30.35
C PRO A 19 6.06 28.58 29.12
N ILE A 20 4.84 28.11 29.39
CA ILE A 20 3.85 27.66 28.42
C ILE A 20 3.10 28.91 27.94
N SER A 21 3.34 29.32 26.70
CA SER A 21 2.43 30.18 25.95
C SER A 21 2.83 30.12 24.48
N ASN A 22 2.01 29.43 23.68
CA ASN A 22 1.41 29.96 22.47
C ASN A 22 0.31 28.96 22.05
N LEU A 23 -0.92 29.38 22.35
CA LEU A 23 -2.12 28.90 21.69
C LEU A 23 -2.10 29.51 20.30
N ASP A 24 -1.76 28.71 19.31
CA ASP A 24 -2.12 29.00 17.92
C ASP A 24 -3.23 28.02 17.55
N GLU A 25 -4.46 28.52 17.69
CA GLU A 25 -5.60 28.08 16.89
C GLU A 25 -5.20 28.24 15.41
N ASP A 26 -5.22 27.16 14.63
CA ASP A 26 -6.04 27.08 13.42
C ASP A 26 -5.91 25.74 12.69
N SER A 27 -7.04 25.28 12.17
CA SER A 27 -7.20 24.29 11.10
C SER A 27 -6.89 22.82 11.40
N ASP A 28 -7.92 22.13 11.91
CA ASP A 28 -8.19 20.73 11.59
C ASP A 28 -8.33 20.54 10.06
N ASP A 29 -7.21 20.48 9.34
CA ASP A 29 -7.14 19.75 8.07
C ASP A 29 -7.21 18.26 8.42
N GLU A 30 -8.43 17.78 8.69
CA GLU A 30 -8.81 16.36 8.63
C GLU A 30 -8.66 15.92 7.16
N THR A 31 -7.42 15.87 6.66
CA THR A 31 -7.12 15.05 5.50
C THR A 31 -7.43 13.62 5.92
N PRO A 32 -8.40 12.94 5.27
CA PRO A 32 -8.74 11.57 5.63
C PRO A 32 -7.47 10.75 5.68
N PRO A 33 -7.21 9.99 6.76
CA PRO A 33 -5.97 9.26 6.89
C PRO A 33 -5.80 8.43 5.62
N LYS A 34 -4.72 8.70 4.87
CA LYS A 34 -4.35 7.93 3.69
C LYS A 34 -4.11 6.51 4.18
N VAL A 35 -5.17 5.70 4.23
CA VAL A 35 -5.12 4.30 4.61
C VAL A 35 -4.13 3.67 3.66
N LYS A 36 -2.91 3.40 4.14
CA LYS A 36 -1.88 2.69 3.39
C LYS A 36 -2.47 1.32 3.10
N LEU A 37 -3.07 1.18 1.91
CA LEU A 37 -3.70 -0.05 1.44
C LEU A 37 -2.61 -1.13 1.45
N GLY A 38 -2.59 -1.94 2.51
CA GLY A 38 -1.65 -3.05 2.64
C GLY A 38 -1.68 -3.94 1.40
N ARG A 39 -0.50 -4.40 0.97
CA ARG A 39 -0.31 -5.26 -0.21
C ARG A 39 -1.23 -6.49 -0.13
N ALA A 40 -1.82 -6.86 -1.27
CA ALA A 40 -2.62 -8.09 -1.38
C ALA A 40 -1.81 -9.29 -0.91
N ARG A 41 -2.45 -10.17 -0.12
CA ARG A 41 -1.87 -11.43 0.36
C ARG A 41 -2.64 -12.57 -0.32
N HIS A 42 -1.95 -13.64 -0.66
CA HIS A 42 -2.51 -14.80 -1.35
C HIS A 42 -1.98 -16.09 -0.72
N CYS A 43 -2.73 -17.18 -0.81
CA CYS A 43 -2.29 -18.49 -0.34
C CYS A 43 -1.42 -19.17 -1.40
N CYS A 44 -0.25 -19.64 -0.98
CA CYS A 44 0.60 -20.47 -1.82
C CYS A 44 -0.02 -21.85 -2.05
N LEU A 45 -0.22 -22.22 -3.31
CA LEU A 45 -0.68 -23.55 -3.70
C LEU A 45 0.21 -24.69 -3.19
N PHE A 46 1.52 -24.46 -3.12
CA PHE A 46 2.51 -25.52 -2.84
C PHE A 46 2.80 -25.71 -1.35
N CYS A 47 2.73 -24.65 -0.54
CA CYS A 47 3.05 -24.72 0.89
C CYS A 47 1.94 -24.22 1.83
N GLY A 48 0.79 -23.80 1.28
CA GLY A 48 -0.36 -23.33 2.06
C GLY A 48 -0.14 -22.00 2.81
N LYS A 49 1.02 -21.35 2.63
CA LYS A 49 1.36 -20.11 3.38
C LYS A 49 0.76 -18.87 2.72
N ILE A 50 0.24 -17.96 3.55
CA ILE A 50 -0.26 -16.65 3.12
C ILE A 50 0.91 -15.68 2.90
N VAL A 51 1.18 -15.33 1.64
CA VAL A 51 2.33 -14.51 1.23
C VAL A 51 1.91 -13.22 0.51
N SER A 52 2.67 -12.14 0.72
CA SER A 52 2.41 -10.82 0.11
C SER A 52 3.26 -10.53 -1.15
N ASN A 53 4.36 -11.27 -1.35
CA ASN A 53 5.20 -11.18 -2.54
C ASN A 53 5.33 -12.56 -3.18
N PHE A 54 4.34 -12.90 -4.00
CA PHE A 54 4.20 -14.23 -4.59
C PHE A 54 5.37 -14.57 -5.53
N SER A 55 5.77 -13.66 -6.41
CA SER A 55 6.85 -13.89 -7.38
C SER A 55 8.17 -14.24 -6.70
N LYS A 56 8.55 -13.49 -5.65
CA LYS A 56 9.80 -13.77 -4.90
C LYS A 56 9.68 -15.07 -4.12
N HIS A 57 8.52 -15.32 -3.51
CA HIS A 57 8.27 -16.54 -2.76
C HIS A 57 8.40 -17.79 -3.64
N MET A 58 7.76 -17.81 -4.82
CA MET A 58 7.85 -18.92 -5.78
C MET A 58 9.28 -19.22 -6.19
N LYS A 59 10.05 -18.19 -6.58
CA LYS A 59 11.44 -18.37 -7.02
C LYS A 59 12.38 -18.90 -5.94
N ARG A 60 12.12 -18.61 -4.66
CA ARG A 60 13.01 -19.02 -3.56
C ARG A 60 12.64 -20.36 -2.96
N MET A 61 11.34 -20.60 -2.79
CA MET A 61 10.84 -21.77 -2.05
C MET A 61 10.40 -22.91 -2.96
N HIS A 62 10.00 -22.59 -4.20
CA HIS A 62 9.30 -23.49 -5.10
C HIS A 62 9.93 -23.48 -6.51
N SER A 63 11.22 -23.20 -6.62
CA SER A 63 11.93 -23.12 -7.91
C SER A 63 11.91 -24.43 -8.69
N GLN A 64 11.72 -25.56 -8.00
CA GLN A 64 11.71 -26.88 -8.61
C GLN A 64 10.33 -27.32 -9.12
N GLU A 65 9.26 -26.62 -8.74
CA GLU A 65 7.89 -26.93 -9.16
C GLU A 65 7.72 -26.69 -10.66
N GLU A 66 7.09 -27.62 -11.36
CA GLU A 66 6.85 -27.60 -12.82
C GLU A 66 6.28 -26.25 -13.29
N ARG A 67 5.24 -25.77 -12.59
CA ARG A 67 4.55 -24.51 -12.92
C ARG A 67 5.41 -23.27 -12.63
N VAL A 68 6.32 -23.36 -11.67
CA VAL A 68 7.25 -22.26 -11.36
C VAL A 68 8.41 -22.25 -12.36
N LYS A 69 8.87 -23.41 -12.83
CA LYS A 69 9.80 -23.52 -13.96
C LYS A 69 9.20 -22.94 -15.23
N GLN A 70 7.93 -23.23 -15.51
CA GLN A 70 7.20 -22.61 -16.63
C GLN A 70 7.13 -21.09 -16.49
N TYR A 71 6.83 -20.58 -15.30
CA TYR A 71 6.87 -19.13 -15.03
C TYR A 71 8.27 -18.53 -15.23
N ALA A 72 9.32 -19.25 -14.84
CA ALA A 72 10.71 -18.81 -14.98
C ALA A 72 11.18 -18.80 -16.44
N SER A 73 10.67 -19.72 -17.28
CA SER A 73 11.00 -19.82 -18.70
C SER A 73 10.23 -18.84 -19.60
N CYS A 74 9.10 -18.29 -19.14
CA CYS A 74 8.39 -17.24 -19.88
C CYS A 74 9.30 -16.03 -20.14
N THR A 75 9.25 -15.47 -21.34
CA THR A 75 10.03 -14.28 -21.71
C THR A 75 9.19 -13.02 -21.56
N THR A 76 7.90 -13.08 -21.91
CA THR A 76 7.02 -11.91 -21.90
C THR A 76 6.38 -11.66 -20.53
N VAL A 77 6.14 -10.38 -20.22
CA VAL A 77 5.44 -9.97 -18.99
C VAL A 77 4.01 -10.51 -18.98
N ARG A 78 3.34 -10.56 -20.14
CA ARG A 78 1.97 -11.05 -20.28
C ARG A 78 1.86 -12.53 -19.90
N GLU A 79 2.76 -13.37 -20.38
CA GLU A 79 2.78 -14.80 -20.06
C GLU A 79 3.12 -15.03 -18.58
N LYS A 80 4.14 -14.35 -18.06
CA LYS A 80 4.50 -14.39 -16.64
C LYS A 80 3.30 -14.07 -15.75
N THR A 81 2.57 -13.01 -16.12
CA THR A 81 1.37 -12.57 -15.39
C THR A 81 0.26 -13.63 -15.48
N ARG A 82 0.06 -14.26 -16.64
CA ARG A 82 -0.93 -15.33 -16.80
C ARG A 82 -0.61 -16.53 -15.91
N VAL A 83 0.63 -17.03 -15.96
CA VAL A 83 1.03 -18.22 -15.20
C VAL A 83 0.94 -17.96 -13.70
N ILE A 84 1.47 -16.82 -13.22
CA ILE A 84 1.43 -16.52 -11.78
C ILE A 84 0.01 -16.28 -11.27
N LYS A 85 -0.85 -15.65 -12.08
CA LYS A 85 -2.26 -15.46 -11.73
C LYS A 85 -2.98 -16.79 -11.57
N GLN A 86 -2.71 -17.76 -12.44
CA GLN A 86 -3.29 -19.09 -12.32
C GLN A 86 -2.83 -19.79 -11.03
N ILE A 87 -1.54 -19.75 -10.71
CA ILE A 87 -1.01 -20.36 -9.47
C ILE A 87 -1.66 -19.71 -8.22
N ILE A 88 -1.82 -18.38 -8.23
CA ILE A 88 -2.51 -17.65 -7.15
C ILE A 88 -3.97 -18.09 -7.05
N GLN A 89 -4.70 -18.13 -8.16
CA GLN A 89 -6.11 -18.50 -8.18
C GLN A 89 -6.33 -19.91 -7.65
N ASP A 90 -5.49 -20.86 -8.07
CA ASP A 90 -5.59 -22.25 -7.64
C ASP A 90 -5.26 -22.38 -6.14
N GLY A 91 -4.25 -21.64 -5.65
CA GLY A 91 -3.88 -21.63 -4.23
C GLY A 91 -4.94 -20.99 -3.33
N ASP A 92 -5.49 -19.84 -3.74
CA ASP A 92 -6.58 -19.17 -3.04
C ASP A 92 -7.85 -20.02 -3.06
N ALA A 93 -8.17 -20.68 -4.19
CA ALA A 93 -9.31 -21.59 -4.29
C ALA A 93 -9.15 -22.81 -3.37
N ALA A 94 -7.97 -23.43 -3.35
CA ALA A 94 -7.67 -24.56 -2.48
C ALA A 94 -7.75 -24.18 -0.99
N TYR A 95 -7.31 -22.98 -0.63
CA TYR A 95 -7.41 -22.45 0.73
C TYR A 95 -8.86 -22.18 1.14
N ASN A 96 -9.61 -21.47 0.30
CA ASN A 96 -11.01 -21.12 0.58
C ASN A 96 -11.92 -22.37 0.62
N ALA A 97 -11.55 -23.46 -0.07
CA ALA A 97 -12.26 -24.72 0.01
C ALA A 97 -12.01 -25.50 1.32
N GLN A 98 -10.87 -25.28 1.97
CA GLN A 98 -10.49 -25.93 3.23
C GLN A 98 -10.95 -25.15 4.46
N ASP A 99 -10.93 -23.82 4.40
CA ASP A 99 -11.17 -22.93 5.53
C ASP A 99 -12.27 -21.92 5.17
N GLY A 100 -13.53 -22.30 5.40
CA GLY A 100 -14.70 -21.47 5.11
C GLY A 100 -14.87 -20.25 6.04
N VAL A 101 -13.91 -19.99 6.95
CA VAL A 101 -14.08 -19.01 8.04
C VAL A 101 -13.35 -17.68 7.76
N SER A 102 -12.32 -17.67 6.91
CA SER A 102 -11.53 -16.46 6.65
C SER A 102 -11.17 -16.32 5.17
N ALA A 103 -12.11 -15.91 4.33
CA ALA A 103 -11.82 -15.57 2.94
C ALA A 103 -10.61 -14.62 2.89
N ILE A 104 -9.57 -15.00 2.16
CA ILE A 104 -8.39 -14.16 1.97
C ILE A 104 -8.89 -12.80 1.43
N PRO A 105 -8.56 -11.65 2.07
CA PRO A 105 -9.02 -10.36 1.61
C PRO A 105 -8.35 -10.03 0.26
N ILE A 106 -8.97 -10.46 -0.83
CA ILE A 106 -8.62 -10.04 -2.19
C ILE A 106 -9.08 -8.58 -2.28
N LYS A 107 -8.24 -7.64 -1.87
CA LYS A 107 -8.52 -6.21 -2.05
C LYS A 107 -8.64 -5.93 -3.55
N ARG A 108 -9.88 -5.89 -4.06
CA ARG A 108 -10.20 -5.06 -5.22
C ARG A 108 -10.40 -3.65 -4.72
N ALA A 109 -9.31 -2.98 -4.37
CA ALA A 109 -9.29 -1.54 -4.58
C ALA A 109 -9.28 -1.39 -6.10
N VAL A 110 -10.46 -1.35 -6.71
CA VAL A 110 -10.59 -0.74 -8.01
C VAL A 110 -10.19 0.70 -7.72
N ASN A 111 -8.92 1.02 -7.94
CA ASN A 111 -8.48 2.40 -8.13
C ASN A 111 -9.22 2.86 -9.38
N GLN A 112 -10.52 3.12 -9.27
CA GLN A 112 -11.22 3.98 -10.19
C GLN A 112 -10.57 5.33 -9.94
N THR A 113 -9.43 5.55 -10.60
CA THR A 113 -8.87 6.89 -10.68
C THR A 113 -10.02 7.75 -11.19
N ALA A 114 -10.50 8.68 -10.35
CA ALA A 114 -11.62 9.53 -10.70
C ALA A 114 -11.41 10.07 -12.12
N ARG A 115 -12.38 9.79 -12.99
CA ARG A 115 -12.39 10.32 -14.35
C ARG A 115 -12.88 11.76 -14.25
N VAL A 116 -12.07 12.68 -14.71
CA VAL A 116 -12.39 14.11 -14.76
C VAL A 116 -12.75 14.44 -16.20
N LYS A 117 -13.86 15.14 -16.40
CA LYS A 117 -14.22 15.69 -17.71
C LYS A 117 -13.23 16.79 -18.07
N CYS A 118 -12.73 16.78 -19.29
CA CYS A 118 -11.96 17.91 -19.80
C CYS A 118 -12.85 19.16 -19.86
N SER A 119 -12.30 20.31 -19.53
CA SER A 119 -12.98 21.61 -19.65
C SER A 119 -13.15 22.06 -21.10
N HIS A 120 -12.34 21.52 -22.01
CA HIS A 120 -12.22 21.95 -23.40
C HIS A 120 -12.76 20.94 -24.40
N CYS A 121 -13.15 19.74 -23.95
CA CYS A 121 -13.85 18.76 -24.76
C CYS A 121 -14.69 17.81 -23.92
N ASN A 122 -15.56 17.04 -24.57
CA ASN A 122 -16.44 16.08 -23.89
C ASN A 122 -15.72 14.80 -23.42
N LEU A 123 -14.39 14.73 -23.48
CA LEU A 123 -13.64 13.54 -23.11
C LEU A 123 -13.44 13.45 -21.59
N SER A 124 -13.68 12.26 -21.03
CA SER A 124 -13.42 11.95 -19.62
C SER A 124 -12.09 11.18 -19.47
N VAL A 125 -11.09 11.83 -18.88
CA VAL A 125 -9.74 11.29 -18.71
C VAL A 125 -9.39 11.12 -17.23
N SER A 126 -8.45 10.25 -16.88
CA SER A 126 -8.02 10.15 -15.47
C SER A 126 -7.35 11.45 -15.03
N ALA A 127 -7.58 11.93 -13.81
CA ALA A 127 -7.01 13.17 -13.27
C ALA A 127 -5.49 13.32 -13.55
N LYS A 128 -4.72 12.23 -13.36
CA LYS A 128 -3.26 12.18 -13.64
C LYS A 128 -2.86 12.47 -15.09
N HIS A 129 -3.74 12.23 -16.05
CA HIS A 129 -3.47 12.40 -17.50
C HIS A 129 -4.19 13.62 -18.08
N LEU A 130 -5.03 14.31 -17.30
CA LEU A 130 -5.72 15.51 -17.77
C LEU A 130 -4.74 16.59 -18.26
N PRO A 131 -3.62 16.91 -17.58
CA PRO A 131 -2.66 17.91 -18.08
C PRO A 131 -2.01 17.51 -19.40
N LEU A 132 -1.73 16.21 -19.60
CA LEU A 132 -1.17 15.70 -20.84
C LEU A 132 -2.19 15.73 -21.98
N HIS A 133 -3.44 15.37 -21.70
CA HIS A 133 -4.54 15.46 -22.64
C HIS A 133 -4.73 16.91 -23.12
N ILE A 134 -4.79 17.86 -22.19
CA ILE A 134 -4.91 19.29 -22.50
C ILE A 134 -3.72 19.74 -23.35
N ARG A 135 -2.48 19.44 -22.97
CA ARG A 135 -1.30 19.84 -23.76
C ARG A 135 -1.32 19.32 -25.21
N ASN A 136 -1.75 18.08 -25.43
CA ASN A 136 -1.65 17.45 -26.74
C ASN A 136 -2.85 17.73 -27.64
N HIS A 137 -4.04 17.91 -27.06
CA HIS A 137 -5.29 18.10 -27.81
C HIS A 137 -5.82 19.54 -27.75
N HIS A 138 -5.31 20.34 -26.80
CA HIS A 138 -5.69 21.73 -26.54
C HIS A 138 -4.42 22.60 -26.34
N PRO A 139 -3.49 22.68 -27.33
CA PRO A 139 -2.15 23.27 -27.15
C PRO A 139 -2.13 24.78 -26.82
N GLY A 140 -3.26 25.48 -26.92
CA GLY A 140 -3.40 26.90 -26.54
C GLY A 140 -4.00 27.13 -25.15
N GLU A 141 -4.54 26.10 -24.51
CA GLU A 141 -5.24 26.19 -23.23
C GLU A 141 -4.35 25.52 -22.17
N GLN A 142 -3.47 26.28 -21.52
CA GLN A 142 -2.65 25.71 -20.44
C GLN A 142 -3.53 25.52 -19.19
N SER A 143 -3.43 24.34 -18.57
CA SER A 143 -4.13 24.02 -17.31
C SER A 143 -3.82 25.09 -16.26
N ILE A 144 -4.81 25.91 -15.93
CA ILE A 144 -4.73 26.86 -14.84
C ILE A 144 -4.50 26.02 -13.58
N LYS A 145 -3.33 26.17 -12.95
CA LYS A 145 -3.15 25.67 -11.59
C LYS A 145 -4.07 26.53 -10.73
N THR A 146 -5.24 26.02 -10.36
CA THR A 146 -6.03 26.63 -9.29
C THR A 146 -5.23 26.47 -8.01
N CYS A 147 -4.38 27.44 -7.71
CA CYS A 147 -4.00 27.73 -6.34
C CYS A 147 -5.26 28.32 -5.70
N VAL A 148 -5.95 27.51 -4.91
CA VAL A 148 -7.00 28.00 -4.02
C VAL A 148 -6.26 28.80 -2.94
N VAL A 149 -6.59 30.09 -2.85
CA VAL A 149 -6.06 31.04 -1.85
C VAL A 149 -6.83 30.85 -0.56
#